data_AF-A0A967X7U5-F1
#
_entry.id   AF-A0A967X7U5-F1
#
_cell.length_a   1.000
_cell.length_b   1.000
_cell.length_c   1.000
_cell.angle_alpha   90.00
_cell.angle_beta   90.00
_cell.angle_gamma   90.00
#
_symmetry.space_group_name_H-M   'P 1'
#
loop_
_entity.id
_entity.type
_entity.pdbx_description
1 polymer ?
#
loop_
_entity_poly.entity_id
_entity_poly.type
_entity_poly.pdbx_seq_one_letter_code
_entity_poly.pdbx_strand_id
1 'polypeptide(L)'
;AALAGCNFYVVTVPTPIDDSKRPVLTPLELASETLGAIIKRGDVIVYESTVYPGATEEFCVPILETGSGLKMNEDFFVGYSPERINPGDKEHRLPTILKVTSGSTPEAA
;
A
#
# COMPACT_ATOMS: atom_id res chain seq x y z
N ALA A 1 -5.60 -18.34 -6.03
CA ALA A 1 -4.92 -18.94 -7.21
C ALA A 1 -4.14 -17.89 -8.02
N ALA A 2 -4.77 -16.79 -8.47
CA ALA A 2 -4.10 -15.80 -9.33
C ALA A 2 -2.91 -15.05 -8.67
N LEU A 3 -2.93 -14.83 -7.35
CA LEU A 3 -1.89 -14.08 -6.64
C LEU A 3 -0.71 -14.94 -6.12
N ALA A 4 -0.79 -16.27 -6.24
CA ALA A 4 0.12 -17.17 -5.50
C ALA A 4 1.59 -17.11 -5.95
N GLY A 5 1.86 -16.62 -7.16
CA GLY A 5 3.19 -16.44 -7.71
C GLY A 5 3.72 -15.00 -7.65
N CYS A 6 2.95 -14.07 -7.10
CA CYS A 6 3.37 -12.69 -6.92
C CYS A 6 4.24 -12.56 -5.65
N ASN A 7 5.13 -11.57 -5.66
CA ASN A 7 5.97 -11.16 -4.53
C ASN A 7 6.00 -9.63 -4.33
N PHE A 8 5.29 -8.90 -5.19
CA PHE A 8 5.18 -7.45 -5.15
C PHE A 8 3.72 -7.07 -5.35
N TYR A 9 3.18 -6.26 -4.44
CA TYR A 9 1.77 -5.92 -4.40
C TYR A 9 1.60 -4.41 -4.34
N VAL A 10 0.77 -3.86 -5.22
CA VAL A 10 0.43 -2.42 -5.23
C VAL A 10 -1.03 -2.26 -4.82
N VAL A 11 -1.27 -1.54 -3.73
CA VAL A 11 -2.60 -1.33 -3.15
C VAL A 11 -3.15 0.03 -3.55
N THR A 12 -4.13 0.02 -4.46
CA THR A 12 -4.75 1.22 -5.06
C THR A 12 -6.27 1.27 -4.80
N VAL A 13 -6.70 0.92 -3.58
CA VAL A 13 -8.11 0.95 -3.19
C VAL A 13 -8.57 2.39 -2.89
N PRO A 14 -9.87 2.71 -3.05
CA PRO A 14 -10.35 4.04 -2.75
C PRO A 14 -10.28 4.34 -1.25
N THR A 15 -10.06 5.61 -0.91
CA THR A 15 -10.12 6.13 0.46
C THR A 15 -11.21 7.20 0.55
N PRO A 16 -12.51 6.80 0.53
CA PRO A 16 -13.61 7.76 0.59
C PRO A 16 -13.60 8.49 1.93
N ILE A 17 -14.29 9.63 1.98
CA ILE A 17 -14.47 10.41 3.21
C ILE A 17 -15.91 10.29 3.72
N ASP A 18 -16.08 10.28 5.03
CA ASP A 18 -17.39 10.34 5.68
C ASP A 18 -17.93 11.79 5.76
N ASP A 19 -19.15 11.96 6.27
CA ASP A 19 -19.80 13.27 6.45
C ASP A 19 -19.02 14.21 7.39
N SER A 20 -18.15 13.65 8.24
CA SER A 20 -17.25 14.39 9.12
C SER A 20 -15.89 14.68 8.47
N LYS A 21 -15.75 14.44 7.16
CA LYS A 21 -14.51 14.60 6.38
C LYS A 21 -13.35 13.73 6.87
N ARG A 22 -13.64 12.59 7.50
CA ARG A 22 -12.64 11.62 7.94
C ARG A 22 -12.52 10.51 6.89
N PRO A 23 -11.31 10.00 6.64
CA PRO A 23 -11.12 8.88 5.73
C PRO A 23 -11.79 7.63 6.28
N VAL A 24 -12.57 6.96 5.43
CA VAL A 24 -13.13 5.64 5.69
C VAL A 24 -12.11 4.61 5.21
N LEU A 25 -11.43 3.95 6.15
CA LEU A 25 -10.31 3.04 5.86
C LEU A 25 -10.72 1.61 5.52
N THR A 26 -12.01 1.27 5.57
CA THR A 26 -12.50 -0.09 5.31
C THR A 26 -11.97 -0.72 4.00
N PRO A 27 -11.85 0.00 2.86
CA PRO A 27 -11.26 -0.60 1.67
C PRO A 27 -9.77 -0.97 1.86
N LEU A 28 -9.04 -0.17 2.62
CA LEU A 28 -7.62 -0.38 2.94
C LEU A 28 -7.44 -1.54 3.91
N GLU A 29 -8.33 -1.65 4.90
CA GLU A 29 -8.42 -2.76 5.84
C GLU A 29 -8.61 -4.08 5.09
N LEU A 30 -9.66 -4.19 4.26
CA LEU A 30 -9.97 -5.41 3.50
C LEU A 30 -8.86 -5.81 2.52
N ALA A 31 -8.20 -4.83 1.90
CA ALA A 31 -7.03 -5.09 1.06
C ALA A 31 -5.86 -5.64 1.88
N SER A 32 -5.60 -5.06 3.05
CA SER A 32 -4.55 -5.50 3.97
C SER A 32 -4.84 -6.89 4.52
N GLU A 33 -6.08 -7.21 4.88
CA GLU A 33 -6.50 -8.55 5.31
C GLU A 33 -6.29 -9.59 4.19
N THR A 34 -6.68 -9.23 2.96
CA THR A 34 -6.50 -10.11 1.80
C THR A 34 -5.03 -10.42 1.55
N LEU A 35 -4.15 -9.40 1.66
CA LEU A 35 -2.71 -9.58 1.51
C LEU A 35 -2.12 -10.35 2.70
N GLY A 36 -2.51 -10.04 3.93
CA GLY A 36 -2.06 -10.73 5.14
C GLY A 36 -2.25 -12.24 5.06
N ALA A 37 -3.34 -12.70 4.44
CA ALA A 37 -3.60 -14.13 4.26
C ALA A 37 -2.72 -14.83 3.20
N ILE A 38 -1.97 -14.09 2.36
CA ILE A 38 -1.26 -14.67 1.20
C ILE A 38 0.23 -14.29 1.09
N ILE A 39 0.67 -13.22 1.74
CA ILE A 39 2.05 -12.75 1.66
C ILE A 39 3.02 -13.76 2.28
N LYS A 40 4.24 -13.76 1.76
CA LYS A 40 5.33 -14.66 2.16
C LYS A 40 6.56 -13.84 2.55
N ARG A 41 7.55 -14.53 3.15
CA ARG A 41 8.84 -13.90 3.45
C ARG A 41 9.49 -13.39 2.15
N GLY A 42 9.96 -12.15 2.18
CA GLY A 42 10.57 -11.43 1.07
C GLY A 42 9.59 -10.61 0.23
N ASP A 43 8.28 -10.69 0.49
CA ASP A 43 7.30 -9.94 -0.28
C ASP A 43 7.35 -8.43 0.04
N VAL A 44 7.01 -7.62 -0.96
CA VAL A 44 6.96 -6.15 -0.86
C VAL A 44 5.54 -5.65 -1.14
N ILE A 45 5.01 -4.82 -0.25
CA ILE A 45 3.67 -4.25 -0.34
C ILE A 45 3.78 -2.73 -0.42
N VAL A 46 3.33 -2.14 -1.53
CA VAL A 46 3.34 -0.69 -1.74
C VAL A 46 1.91 -0.15 -1.71
N TYR A 47 1.64 0.81 -0.85
CA TYR A 47 0.38 1.53 -0.82
C TYR A 47 0.47 2.78 -1.71
N GLU A 48 -0.48 2.96 -2.63
CA GLU A 48 -0.63 4.20 -3.41
C GLU A 48 -1.91 4.96 -3.07
N SER A 49 -2.78 4.34 -2.27
CA SER A 49 -4.04 4.90 -1.82
C SER A 49 -3.79 6.16 -0.99
N THR A 50 -4.49 7.26 -1.27
CA THR A 50 -4.30 8.53 -0.55
C THR A 50 -4.73 8.40 0.91
N VAL A 51 -3.78 8.53 1.83
CA VAL A 51 -4.01 8.37 3.27
C VAL A 51 -3.30 9.48 4.07
N TYR A 52 -3.60 9.55 5.37
CA TYR A 52 -2.88 10.44 6.28
C TYR A 52 -1.50 9.85 6.65
N PRO A 53 -0.51 10.69 7.05
CA PRO A 53 0.79 10.21 7.50
C PRO A 53 0.68 9.21 8.66
N GLY A 54 1.39 8.09 8.58
CA GLY A 54 1.34 7.02 9.58
C GLY A 54 0.27 5.95 9.30
N ALA A 55 -0.67 6.15 8.37
CA ALA A 55 -1.68 5.12 8.08
C ALA A 55 -1.10 3.78 7.59
N THR A 56 0.03 3.80 6.86
CA THR A 56 0.69 2.56 6.44
C THR A 56 1.21 1.80 7.65
N GLU A 57 1.99 2.45 8.50
CA GLU A 57 2.68 1.85 9.64
C GLU A 57 1.76 1.56 10.84
N GLU A 58 0.81 2.44 11.12
CA GLU A 58 -0.03 2.39 12.32
C GLU A 58 -1.34 1.62 12.09
N PHE A 59 -1.80 1.50 10.83
CA PHE A 59 -3.07 0.85 10.51
C PHE A 59 -2.88 -0.40 9.63
N CYS A 60 -2.18 -0.29 8.51
CA CYS A 60 -2.09 -1.39 7.54
C CYS A 60 -1.13 -2.50 7.98
N VAL A 61 0.06 -2.12 8.48
CA VAL A 61 1.09 -3.07 8.93
C VAL A 61 0.59 -4.00 10.03
N PRO A 62 -0.10 -3.54 11.10
CA PRO A 62 -0.64 -4.44 12.12
C PRO A 62 -1.59 -5.51 11.57
N ILE A 63 -2.39 -5.17 10.55
CA ILE A 63 -3.31 -6.11 9.89
C ILE A 63 -2.51 -7.15 9.09
N LEU A 64 -1.50 -6.70 8.33
CA LEU A 64 -0.61 -7.59 7.59
C LEU A 64 0.11 -8.57 8.51
N GLU A 65 0.71 -8.09 9.60
CA GLU A 65 1.42 -8.92 10.57
C GLU A 65 0.47 -9.92 11.25
N THR A 66 -0.73 -9.47 11.64
CA THR A 66 -1.73 -10.33 12.26
C THR A 66 -2.22 -11.43 11.32
N GLY A 67 -2.51 -11.08 10.06
CA GLY A 67 -3.03 -12.02 9.06
C GLY A 67 -1.99 -13.04 8.59
N SER A 68 -0.72 -12.63 8.51
CA SER A 68 0.37 -13.47 7.97
C SER A 68 1.17 -14.20 9.03
N GLY A 69 1.20 -13.70 10.26
CA GLY A 69 2.14 -14.13 11.30
C GLY A 69 3.61 -13.76 11.02
N LEU A 70 3.85 -12.89 10.03
CA LEU A 70 5.15 -12.36 9.65
C LEU A 70 5.37 -10.99 10.27
N LYS A 71 6.62 -10.51 10.30
CA LYS A 71 6.97 -9.19 10.80
C LYS A 71 7.50 -8.24 9.73
N MET A 72 7.09 -6.99 9.79
CA MET A 72 7.61 -5.94 8.90
C MET A 72 9.12 -5.76 9.15
N ASN A 73 9.88 -5.54 8.07
CA ASN A 73 11.34 -5.35 8.02
C ASN A 73 12.18 -6.56 8.47
N GLU A 74 11.57 -7.65 8.93
CA GLU A 74 12.22 -8.93 9.16
C GLU A 74 11.85 -9.93 8.07
N ASP A 75 10.54 -10.01 7.78
CA ASP A 75 9.96 -11.01 6.89
C ASP A 75 9.37 -10.39 5.63
N PHE A 76 8.76 -9.22 5.69
CA PHE A 76 8.21 -8.53 4.52
C PHE A 76 8.50 -7.03 4.62
N PHE A 77 8.38 -6.34 3.49
CA PHE A 77 8.68 -4.92 3.40
C PHE A 77 7.48 -4.13 2.92
N VAL A 78 7.39 -2.88 3.35
CA VAL A 78 6.31 -1.99 2.90
C VAL A 78 6.88 -0.73 2.28
N GLY A 79 6.12 -0.14 1.38
CA GLY A 79 6.43 1.14 0.77
C GLY A 79 5.19 1.98 0.57
N TYR A 80 5.42 3.24 0.21
CA TYR A 80 4.37 4.18 -0.15
C TYR A 80 4.77 4.91 -1.42
N SER A 81 3.87 4.96 -2.40
CA SER A 81 4.07 5.73 -3.62
C SER A 81 2.77 6.41 -4.01
N PRO A 82 2.51 7.64 -3.51
CA PRO A 82 1.23 8.29 -3.73
C PRO A 82 1.00 8.48 -5.22
N GLU A 83 -0.19 8.12 -5.68
CA GLU A 83 -0.59 8.36 -7.06
C GLU A 83 -0.84 9.88 -7.28
N ARG A 84 -0.41 10.39 -8.44
CA ARG A 84 -0.43 11.85 -8.74
C ARG A 84 -0.93 12.19 -10.14
N ILE A 85 -1.46 11.22 -10.88
CA ILE A 85 -2.04 11.47 -12.21
C ILE A 85 -3.18 12.48 -12.13
N ASN A 86 -3.11 13.48 -13.00
CA ASN A 86 -4.23 14.32 -13.37
C ASN A 86 -4.70 13.90 -14.78
N PRO A 87 -5.92 13.37 -14.96
CA PRO A 87 -6.44 12.94 -16.27
C PRO A 87 -6.44 14.06 -17.34
N GLY A 88 -6.48 15.33 -16.93
CA GLY A 88 -6.43 16.48 -17.83
C GLY A 88 -5.01 16.92 -18.21
N ASP A 89 -3.99 16.42 -17.52
CA ASP A 89 -2.59 16.77 -17.77
C ASP A 89 -2.03 15.91 -18.92
N LYS A 90 -1.67 16.57 -20.02
CA LYS A 90 -1.16 15.91 -21.22
C LYS A 90 0.36 15.73 -21.22
N GLU A 91 1.07 16.41 -20.32
CA GLU A 91 2.53 16.42 -20.20
C GLU A 91 3.01 15.42 -19.14
N HIS A 92 2.38 15.42 -17.97
CA HIS A 92 2.71 14.52 -16.85
C HIS A 92 1.79 13.31 -16.81
N ARG A 93 2.00 12.38 -17.75
CA ARG A 93 1.22 11.14 -17.87
C ARG A 93 1.80 10.05 -16.95
N LEU A 94 1.04 8.98 -16.72
CA LEU A 94 1.51 7.82 -15.93
C LEU A 94 2.96 7.36 -16.29
N PRO A 95 3.38 7.28 -17.57
CA PRO A 95 4.75 6.86 -17.89
C PRO A 95 5.84 7.91 -17.64
N THR A 96 5.48 9.19 -17.52
CA THR A 96 6.41 10.33 -17.47
C THR A 96 6.36 11.12 -16.17
N ILE A 97 5.38 10.85 -15.31
CA ILE A 97 5.21 11.55 -14.05
C ILE A 97 6.34 11.20 -13.09
N LEU A 98 6.96 12.23 -12.51
CA LEU A 98 7.93 12.04 -11.45
C LEU A 98 7.21 11.50 -10.21
N LYS A 99 7.53 10.26 -9.82
CA LYS A 99 6.94 9.60 -8.66
C LYS A 99 7.77 9.86 -7.42
N VAL A 100 7.06 9.98 -6.30
CA VAL A 100 7.68 9.86 -4.96
C VAL A 100 7.58 8.40 -4.57
N THR A 101 8.69 7.83 -4.10
CA THR A 101 8.73 6.50 -3.50
C THR A 101 9.29 6.60 -2.09
N SER A 102 8.85 5.69 -1.23
CA SER A 102 9.45 5.45 0.07
C SER A 102 9.37 3.96 0.39
N GLY A 103 10.39 3.44 1.05
CA GLY A 103 10.45 2.09 1.56
C GLY A 103 10.66 2.08 3.07
N SER A 104 10.19 1.01 3.73
CA SER A 104 10.38 0.78 5.16
C SER A 104 11.83 0.46 5.55
N THR A 105 12.68 0.17 4.56
CA THR A 105 14.15 0.10 4.65
C THR A 105 14.79 0.80 3.44
N PRO A 106 16.10 1.16 3.50
CA PRO A 106 16.81 1.72 2.35
C PRO A 106 16.78 0.83 1.10
N GLU A 107 16.77 -0.49 1.27
CA GLU A 107 16.71 -1.46 0.16
C GLU A 107 15.33 -1.52 -0.51
N ALA A 108 14.28 -1.17 0.23
CA ALA A 108 12.90 -1.17 -0.25
C ALA A 108 12.45 0.20 -0.82
N ALA A 109 13.33 1.22 -0.80
CA ALA A 109 13.00 2.61 -1.14
C ALA A 109 13.18 2.96 -2.63
#